data_AF-A0A0B4K816-F1
#
_entry.id   AF-A0A0B4K816-F1
#
_cell.length_a   1.000
_cell.length_b   1.000
_cell.length_c   1.000
_cell.angle_alpha   90.00
_cell.angle_beta   90.00
_cell.angle_gamma   90.00
#
_symmetry.space_group_name_H-M   'P 1'
#
loop_
_entity.id
_entity.type
_entity.pdbx_description
1 polymer ?
#
loop_
_entity_poly.entity_id
_entity_poly.type
_entity_poly.pdbx_seq_one_letter_code
_entity_poly.pdbx_strand_id
1 'polypeptide(L)'
;MFGSLNANHVRMVIAGSTVVVSLLIAGFTTTWVEIHKCWETNVWHHVCLLQIIGGIFLFVGSSKSNHWLFLPWLLAACIFIYTLLYKSIVYFYNLEGRMVFAVFLFQSIAGFWSYFMYDVFQDFLQMHTQSHRKMLIMESVQTEY
;
A
#
# COMPACT_ATOMS: atom_id res chain seq x y z
N MET A 1 -9.79 4.63 -24.33
CA MET A 1 -8.36 4.99 -24.21
C MET A 1 -8.10 5.93 -23.03
N PHE A 2 -8.96 6.92 -22.75
CA PHE A 2 -8.77 7.83 -21.60
C PHE A 2 -8.86 7.17 -20.21
N GLY A 3 -9.67 6.13 -20.03
CA GLY A 3 -9.81 5.45 -18.73
C GLY A 3 -8.53 4.77 -18.22
N SER A 4 -7.75 4.12 -19.10
CA SER A 4 -6.53 3.42 -18.67
C SER A 4 -5.38 4.38 -18.35
N LEU A 5 -5.33 5.52 -19.05
CA LEU A 5 -4.29 6.53 -18.83
C LEU A 5 -4.46 7.20 -17.47
N ASN A 6 -5.72 7.42 -17.06
CA ASN A 6 -6.05 7.89 -15.71
C ASN A 6 -5.69 6.86 -14.64
N ALA A 7 -6.03 5.58 -14.85
CA ALA A 7 -5.73 4.51 -13.88
C ALA A 7 -4.22 4.28 -13.69
N ASN A 8 -3.40 4.51 -14.71
CA ASN A 8 -1.94 4.47 -14.57
C ASN A 8 -1.41 5.67 -13.79
N HIS A 9 -1.93 6.89 -14.04
CA HIS A 9 -1.55 8.07 -13.27
C HIS A 9 -1.93 7.94 -11.80
N VAL A 10 -3.12 7.45 -11.48
CA VAL A 10 -3.55 7.19 -10.09
C VAL A 10 -2.57 6.23 -9.40
N ARG A 11 -2.20 5.13 -10.07
CA ARG A 11 -1.21 4.18 -9.54
C ARG A 11 0.18 4.81 -9.33
N MET A 12 0.67 5.61 -10.27
CA MET A 12 1.94 6.32 -10.08
C MET A 12 1.89 7.31 -8.91
N VAL A 13 0.76 8.01 -8.72
CA VAL A 13 0.55 8.92 -7.58
C VAL A 13 0.49 8.14 -6.27
N ILE A 14 -0.17 6.98 -6.25
CA ILE A 14 -0.17 6.08 -5.08
C ILE A 14 1.27 5.61 -4.79
N ALA A 15 2.03 5.18 -5.79
CA ALA A 15 3.43 4.76 -5.64
C ALA A 15 4.31 5.88 -5.06
N GLY A 16 4.18 7.10 -5.58
CA GLY A 16 4.87 8.27 -5.05
C GLY A 16 4.46 8.58 -3.60
N SER A 17 3.16 8.50 -3.31
CA SER A 17 2.61 8.72 -1.97
C SER A 17 3.12 7.67 -0.98
N THR A 18 3.28 6.40 -1.39
CA THR A 18 3.89 5.37 -0.54
C THR A 18 5.29 5.77 -0.09
N VAL A 19 6.13 6.26 -0.99
CA VAL A 19 7.51 6.67 -0.65
C VAL A 19 7.49 7.86 0.31
N VAL A 20 6.68 8.87 0.02
CA VAL A 20 6.60 10.09 0.85
C VAL A 20 6.10 9.75 2.26
N VAL A 21 5.01 8.99 2.38
CA VAL A 21 4.45 8.62 3.69
C VAL A 21 5.39 7.71 4.47
N SER A 22 6.08 6.77 3.81
CA SER A 22 7.10 5.95 4.48
C SER A 22 8.27 6.79 4.99
N LEU A 23 8.73 7.78 4.23
CA LEU A 23 9.79 8.69 4.70
C LEU A 23 9.32 9.57 5.85
N LEU A 24 8.10 10.11 5.78
CA LEU A 24 7.51 10.90 6.85
C LEU A 24 7.38 10.08 8.14
N ILE A 25 6.85 8.86 8.07
CA ILE A 25 6.71 7.99 9.23
C ILE A 25 8.08 7.58 9.78
N ALA A 26 9.03 7.21 8.92
CA ALA A 26 10.39 6.89 9.35
C ALA A 26 11.05 8.08 10.07
N GLY A 27 10.97 9.29 9.51
CA GLY A 27 11.52 10.49 10.13
C GLY A 27 10.83 10.89 11.44
N PHE A 28 9.51 10.75 11.51
CA PHE A 28 8.74 11.06 12.72
C PHE A 28 8.98 10.03 13.82
N THR A 29 9.10 8.75 13.46
CA THR A 29 9.35 7.66 14.42
C THR A 29 10.78 7.68 14.93
N THR A 30 11.79 8.00 14.12
CA THR A 30 13.17 8.13 14.62
C THR A 30 13.29 9.25 15.65
N THR A 31 12.74 10.43 15.35
CA THR A 31 12.70 11.54 16.32
C THR A 31 11.91 11.17 17.59
N TRP A 32 10.81 10.44 17.46
CA TRP A 32 10.04 9.96 18.61
C TRP A 32 10.77 8.95 19.49
N VAL A 33 11.53 8.04 18.87
CA VAL A 33 12.27 6.99 19.58
C VAL A 33 13.36 7.59 20.45
N GLU A 34 14.06 8.60 19.95
CA GLU A 34 15.02 9.35 20.76
C GLU A 34 14.36 10.01 21.97
N ILE A 35 13.15 10.55 21.81
CA ILE A 35 12.45 11.28 22.87
C ILE A 35 11.84 10.33 23.92
N HIS A 36 11.39 9.14 23.56
CA HIS A 36 10.66 8.25 24.48
C HIS A 36 11.37 6.94 24.84
N LYS A 37 12.59 6.68 24.35
CA LYS A 37 13.38 5.46 24.64
C LYS A 37 12.59 4.15 24.45
N CYS A 38 11.55 4.14 23.63
CA CYS A 38 10.81 2.92 23.31
C CYS A 38 11.61 2.11 22.28
N TRP A 39 12.32 1.09 22.75
CA TRP A 39 13.16 0.19 21.93
C TRP A 39 12.36 -0.71 20.96
N GLU A 40 11.04 -0.82 21.13
CA GLU A 40 10.15 -1.66 20.30
C GLU A 40 9.82 -1.12 18.90
N THR A 41 10.49 -0.07 18.46
CA THR A 41 10.19 0.69 17.23
C THR A 41 10.96 0.25 16.00
N ASN A 42 11.84 -0.76 16.11
CA ASN A 42 12.59 -1.26 14.96
C ASN A 42 11.69 -1.79 13.82
N VAL A 43 10.46 -2.20 14.16
CA VAL A 43 9.45 -2.65 13.19
C VAL A 43 9.14 -1.57 12.13
N TRP A 44 9.15 -0.28 12.50
CA TRP A 44 8.84 0.80 11.56
C TRP A 44 9.82 0.89 10.40
N HIS A 45 11.11 0.63 10.64
CA HIS A 45 12.11 0.60 9.56
C HIS A 45 11.81 -0.50 8.56
N HIS A 46 11.52 -1.72 9.05
CA HIS A 46 11.22 -2.85 8.19
C HIS A 46 9.94 -2.61 7.38
N VAL A 47 8.88 -2.10 8.02
CA VAL A 47 7.62 -1.85 7.34
C VAL A 47 7.75 -0.71 6.33
N CYS A 48 8.46 0.38 6.64
CA CYS A 48 8.71 1.46 5.67
C CYS A 48 9.53 0.97 4.47
N LEU A 49 10.57 0.16 4.70
CA LEU A 49 11.35 -0.45 3.62
C LEU A 49 10.47 -1.35 2.74
N LEU A 50 9.64 -2.21 3.36
CA LEU A 50 8.71 -3.08 2.65
C LEU A 50 7.76 -2.25 1.78
N GLN A 51 7.30 -1.12 2.29
CA GLN A 51 6.36 -0.25 1.61
C GLN A 51 7.00 0.54 0.46
N ILE A 52 8.27 0.95 0.59
CA ILE A 52 9.06 1.53 -0.50
C ILE A 52 9.28 0.49 -1.61
N ILE A 53 9.73 -0.73 -1.24
CA ILE A 53 9.95 -1.81 -2.19
C ILE A 53 8.65 -2.16 -2.92
N GLY A 54 7.55 -2.32 -2.18
CA GLY A 54 6.22 -2.48 -2.74
C GLY A 54 5.87 -1.33 -3.69
N GLY A 55 6.12 -0.09 -3.30
CA GLY A 55 5.86 1.11 -4.12
C GLY A 55 6.57 1.08 -5.46
N ILE A 56 7.84 0.64 -5.47
CA ILE A 56 8.62 0.45 -6.69
C ILE A 56 7.99 -0.63 -7.57
N PHE A 57 7.56 -1.76 -7.00
CA PHE A 57 6.85 -2.80 -7.76
C PHE A 57 5.56 -2.30 -8.37
N LEU A 58 4.79 -1.47 -7.66
CA LEU A 58 3.56 -0.88 -8.20
C LEU A 58 3.85 0.10 -9.35
N PHE A 59 4.90 0.91 -9.22
CA PHE A 59 5.34 1.82 -10.28
C PHE A 59 5.78 1.06 -11.54
N VAL A 60 6.65 0.06 -11.38
CA VAL A 60 7.13 -0.79 -12.48
C VAL A 60 5.98 -1.60 -13.08
N GLY A 61 5.08 -2.12 -12.25
CA GLY A 61 3.87 -2.83 -12.67
C GLY A 61 2.96 -1.97 -13.52
N SER A 62 2.74 -0.71 -13.13
CA SER A 62 1.94 0.23 -13.91
C SER A 62 2.63 0.60 -15.22
N SER A 63 3.95 0.80 -15.21
CA SER A 63 4.70 1.14 -16.43
C SER A 63 4.78 -0.02 -17.43
N LYS A 64 4.91 -1.26 -16.98
CA LYS A 64 5.02 -2.45 -17.83
C LYS A 64 3.67 -3.11 -18.10
N SER A 65 2.56 -2.54 -17.59
CA SER A 65 1.22 -3.14 -17.59
C SER A 65 1.20 -4.59 -17.08
N ASN A 66 2.12 -4.93 -16.17
CA ASN A 66 2.20 -6.26 -15.58
C ASN A 66 1.58 -6.27 -14.19
N HIS A 67 0.32 -6.69 -14.17
CA HIS A 67 -0.55 -6.72 -13.00
C HIS A 67 -0.07 -7.64 -11.87
N TRP A 68 0.76 -8.65 -12.17
CA TRP A 68 1.34 -9.51 -11.13
C TRP A 68 2.28 -8.75 -10.19
N LEU A 69 2.84 -7.63 -10.63
CA LEU A 69 3.70 -6.77 -9.81
C LEU A 69 2.90 -5.91 -8.81
N PHE A 70 1.55 -5.94 -8.85
CA PHE A 70 0.72 -5.30 -7.83
C PHE A 70 0.62 -6.12 -6.55
N LEU A 71 0.79 -7.45 -6.63
CA LEU A 71 0.67 -8.35 -5.47
C LEU A 71 1.67 -8.00 -4.35
N PRO A 72 2.97 -7.79 -4.63
CA PRO A 72 3.93 -7.41 -3.60
C PRO A 72 3.55 -6.12 -2.88
N TRP A 73 3.03 -5.12 -3.61
CA TRP A 73 2.56 -3.87 -3.01
C TRP A 73 1.31 -4.09 -2.15
N LEU A 74 0.34 -4.89 -2.62
CA LEU A 74 -0.86 -5.23 -1.86
C LEU A 74 -0.53 -5.89 -0.53
N LEU A 75 0.39 -6.88 -0.55
CA LEU A 75 0.84 -7.55 0.66
C LEU A 75 1.55 -6.57 1.61
N ALA A 76 2.43 -5.70 1.07
CA ALA A 76 3.10 -4.68 1.86
C ALA A 76 2.11 -3.69 2.49
N ALA A 77 1.13 -3.23 1.71
CA ALA A 77 0.07 -2.33 2.17
C ALA A 77 -0.77 -2.96 3.29
N CYS A 78 -1.13 -4.25 3.19
CA CYS A 78 -1.80 -4.98 4.27
C CYS A 78 -0.98 -4.97 5.56
N ILE A 79 0.32 -5.30 5.48
CA ILE A 79 1.22 -5.32 6.64
C ILE A 79 1.37 -3.91 7.24
N PHE A 80 1.46 -2.90 6.38
CA PHE A 80 1.57 -1.50 6.79
C PHE A 80 0.31 -1.01 7.53
N ILE A 81 -0.88 -1.30 6.99
CA ILE A 81 -2.17 -0.99 7.66
C ILE A 81 -2.27 -1.70 9.00
N TYR A 82 -1.95 -3.01 9.03
CA TYR A 82 -1.95 -3.77 10.27
C TYR A 82 -1.01 -3.17 11.31
N THR A 83 0.20 -2.78 10.90
CA THR A 83 1.19 -2.18 11.81
C THR A 83 0.71 -0.84 12.34
N LEU A 84 0.11 0.01 11.50
CA LEU A 84 -0.48 1.29 11.93
C LEU A 84 -1.56 1.06 13.00
N LEU A 85 -2.50 0.15 12.75
CA LEU A 85 -3.58 -0.14 13.70
C LEU A 85 -3.04 -0.73 15.01
N TYR A 86 -2.13 -1.71 14.91
CA TYR A 86 -1.52 -2.35 16.08
C TYR A 86 -0.75 -1.33 16.94
N LYS A 87 0.15 -0.56 16.33
CA LYS A 87 0.94 0.45 17.06
C LYS A 87 0.06 1.56 17.61
N SER A 88 -0.99 1.96 16.91
CA SER A 88 -1.96 2.93 17.41
C SER A 88 -2.64 2.45 18.70
N ILE A 89 -3.06 1.18 18.75
CA ILE A 89 -3.62 0.59 19.98
C ILE A 89 -2.57 0.53 21.09
N VAL A 90 -1.35 0.07 20.79
CA VAL A 90 -0.26 0.00 21.78
C VAL A 90 0.08 1.39 22.34
N TYR A 91 0.13 2.41 21.50
CA TYR A 91 0.37 3.79 21.94
C TYR A 91 -0.79 4.34 22.76
N PHE A 92 -2.02 3.99 22.42
CA PHE A 92 -3.19 4.39 23.21
C PHE A 92 -3.13 3.83 24.64
N TYR A 93 -2.73 2.57 24.81
CA TYR A 93 -2.62 1.95 26.14
C TYR A 93 -1.38 2.41 26.93
N ASN A 94 -0.24 2.59 26.28
CA ASN A 94 1.02 2.89 26.97
C ASN A 94 1.27 4.38 27.22
N LEU A 95 0.63 5.28 26.48
CA LEU A 95 0.80 6.73 26.62
C LEU A 95 -0.49 7.32 27.18
N GLU A 96 -0.62 7.36 28.50
CA GLU A 96 -1.75 7.89 29.28
C GLU A 96 -2.23 9.28 28.78
N GLY A 97 -3.10 9.31 27.76
CA GLY A 97 -3.78 10.50 27.25
C GLY A 97 -2.90 11.55 26.55
N ARG A 98 -1.57 11.55 26.75
CA ARG A 98 -0.70 12.63 26.26
C ARG A 98 -0.55 12.68 24.73
N MET A 99 -0.98 11.61 24.04
CA MET A 99 -0.73 11.40 22.61
C MET A 99 -1.96 10.92 21.84
N VAL A 100 -3.18 11.20 22.32
CA VAL A 100 -4.43 10.79 21.63
C VAL A 100 -4.47 11.27 20.18
N PHE A 101 -3.85 12.42 19.89
CA PHE A 101 -3.73 12.94 18.54
C PHE A 101 -2.93 12.04 17.59
N ALA A 102 -1.85 11.41 18.06
CA ALA A 102 -1.03 10.50 17.25
C ALA A 102 -1.80 9.21 16.89
N VAL A 103 -2.58 8.69 17.84
CA VAL A 103 -3.49 7.55 17.62
C VAL A 103 -4.51 7.87 16.52
N PHE A 104 -5.13 9.04 16.59
CA PHE A 104 -6.08 9.50 15.58
C PHE A 104 -5.43 9.69 14.19
N LEU A 105 -4.20 10.22 14.15
CA LEU A 105 -3.42 10.36 12.93
C LEU A 105 -3.12 9.00 12.28
N PHE A 106 -2.63 8.02 13.05
CA PHE A 106 -2.35 6.69 12.52
C PHE A 106 -3.60 5.98 12.00
N GLN A 107 -4.74 6.14 12.70
CA GLN A 107 -6.02 5.57 12.26
C GLN A 107 -6.51 6.22 10.97
N SER A 108 -6.36 7.55 10.86
CA SER A 108 -6.73 8.28 9.64
C SER A 108 -5.88 7.82 8.45
N ILE A 109 -4.56 7.69 8.64
CA ILE A 109 -3.64 7.19 7.61
C ILE A 109 -4.02 5.75 7.20
N ALA A 110 -4.31 4.88 8.18
CA ALA A 110 -4.72 3.49 7.91
C ALA A 110 -6.02 3.41 7.10
N GLY A 111 -7.00 4.28 7.38
CA GLY A 111 -8.24 4.39 6.62
C GLY A 111 -8.00 4.82 5.17
N PHE A 112 -7.21 5.86 4.96
CA PHE A 112 -6.82 6.30 3.61
C PHE A 112 -6.05 5.21 2.85
N TRP A 113 -5.14 4.50 3.52
CA TRP A 113 -4.39 3.42 2.89
C TRP A 113 -5.26 2.23 2.51
N SER A 114 -6.26 1.92 3.34
CA SER A 114 -7.24 0.86 3.06
C SER A 114 -8.06 1.18 1.80
N TYR A 115 -8.40 2.45 1.58
CA TYR A 115 -9.04 2.89 0.34
C TYR A 115 -8.14 2.68 -0.88
N PHE A 116 -6.87 3.11 -0.83
CA PHE A 116 -5.92 2.88 -1.93
C PHE A 116 -5.68 1.39 -2.19
N MET A 117 -5.58 0.60 -1.12
CA MET A 117 -5.44 -0.85 -1.21
C MET A 117 -6.63 -1.48 -1.93
N TYR A 118 -7.85 -1.05 -1.58
CA TYR A 118 -9.07 -1.52 -2.23
C TYR A 118 -9.10 -1.15 -3.71
N ASP A 119 -8.75 0.09 -4.07
CA ASP A 119 -8.71 0.57 -5.46
C ASP A 119 -7.73 -0.26 -6.32
N VAL A 120 -6.50 -0.45 -5.83
CA VAL A 120 -5.48 -1.27 -6.52
C VAL A 120 -5.91 -2.74 -6.62
N PHE A 121 -6.59 -3.26 -5.60
CA PHE A 121 -7.10 -4.64 -5.60
C PHE A 121 -8.23 -4.84 -6.62
N GLN A 122 -9.16 -3.88 -6.72
CA GLN A 122 -10.22 -3.90 -7.74
C GLN A 122 -9.62 -3.86 -9.15
N ASP A 123 -8.62 -3.00 -9.36
CA ASP A 123 -7.91 -2.92 -10.63
C ASP A 123 -7.21 -4.23 -11.00
N PHE A 124 -6.60 -4.90 -10.01
CA PHE A 124 -6.01 -6.22 -10.20
C PHE A 124 -7.07 -7.27 -10.62
N LEU A 125 -8.22 -7.31 -9.93
CA LEU A 125 -9.31 -8.23 -10.26
C LEU A 125 -9.91 -7.97 -11.65
N GLN A 126 -10.10 -6.70 -12.01
CA GLN A 126 -10.64 -6.32 -13.31
C GLN A 126 -9.70 -6.76 -14.44
N MET A 127 -8.40 -6.54 -14.29
CA MET A 127 -7.41 -6.96 -15.28
C MET A 127 -7.27 -8.49 -15.36
N HIS A 128 -7.32 -9.19 -14.23
CA HIS A 128 -7.32 -10.65 -14.20
C HIS A 128 -8.53 -11.23 -14.95
N THR A 129 -9.71 -10.65 -14.72
CA THR A 129 -10.95 -11.06 -15.42
C THR A 129 -10.87 -10.79 -16.93
N GLN A 130 -10.29 -9.67 -17.34
CA GLN A 130 -10.08 -9.36 -18.76
C GLN A 130 -9.08 -10.32 -19.44
N SER A 131 -7.99 -10.66 -18.75
CA SER A 131 -7.02 -11.67 -19.22
C SER A 131 -7.71 -13.01 -19.46
N HIS A 132 -8.50 -13.47 -18.48
CA HIS A 132 -9.21 -14.74 -18.57
C HIS A 132 -10.25 -14.75 -19.69
N ARG A 133 -10.98 -13.64 -19.86
CA ARG A 133 -11.95 -13.50 -20.96
C ARG A 133 -11.28 -13.52 -22.33
N LYS A 134 -10.12 -12.86 -22.50
CA LYS A 134 -9.37 -12.89 -23.77
C LYS A 134 -8.90 -14.30 -24.11
N MET A 135 -8.43 -15.06 -23.12
CA MET A 135 -7.99 -16.44 -23.30
C MET A 135 -9.15 -17.33 -23.78
N LEU A 136 -10.33 -17.21 -23.16
CA LEU A 136 -11.53 -17.96 -23.58
C LEU A 136 -11.99 -17.61 -24.99
N ILE A 137 -11.93 -16.33 -25.39
CA ILE A 137 -12.29 -15.93 -26.76
C ILE A 137 -11.31 -16.53 -27.78
N MET A 138 -10.00 -16.49 -27.52
CA MET A 138 -9.01 -17.13 -28.40
C MET A 138 -9.24 -18.64 -28.53
N GLU A 139 -9.57 -19.32 -27.44
CA GLU A 139 -9.87 -20.76 -27.45
C GLU A 139 -11.15 -21.09 -28.23
N SER A 140 -12.19 -20.24 -28.12
CA SER A 140 -13.42 -20.39 -28.92
C SER A 140 -13.21 -20.14 -30.42
N VAL A 141 -12.35 -19.19 -30.79
CA VAL A 141 -12.05 -18.91 -32.21
C VAL A 141 -11.21 -20.04 -32.82
N GLN A 142 -10.33 -20.66 -32.03
CA GLN A 142 -9.48 -21.76 -32.50
C GLN A 142 -10.25 -23.08 -32.65
N THR A 143 -11.42 -23.23 -32.02
CA THR A 143 -12.27 -24.42 -32.16
C THR A 143 -13.28 -24.32 -33.32
N GLU A 144 -13.43 -23.15 -33.94
CA GLU A 144 -14.26 -22.94 -35.14
C GLU A 144 -13.51 -23.13 -36.47
N TYR A 145 -12.20 -23.41 -36.45
CA TYR A 145 -11.36 -23.69 -37.63
C TYR A 145 -10.86 -25.14 -37.63
#